data_AF-A0A534TCE7-F1
#
_entry.id   AF-A0A534TCE7-F1
#
_cell.length_a   1.000
_cell.length_b   1.000
_cell.length_c   1.000
_cell.angle_alpha   90.00
_cell.angle_beta   90.00
_cell.angle_gamma   90.00
#
_symmetry.space_group_name_H-M   'P 1'
#
loop_
_entity.id
_entity.type
_entity.pdbx_description
1 polymer ?
#
loop_
_entity_poly.entity_id
_entity_poly.type
_entity_poly.pdbx_seq_one_letter_code
_entity_poly.pdbx_strand_id
1 'polypeptide(L)'
;MSTVCDFPRVNDALLQRLDVPIPRYTSYPTAPVWTESVGRQAHAAALSRAGRQRPDAPLSIYVHIPFCRERCSFCGCNVVIARSPAKADAYLGALVREMDIVAGLLGERRTVSQIHWGGGTPTFLNERQIEGLWTAIARRFRVLPDAEVAVEIDPKVTTRSQLALLRKLGFNRMSMGVQDLDPDVQDAISRIQTPQQTADMLDSARELGFRGINFDLIYGLPRQTPQSWARTLDQVLAMSPDRMAVYAFAHVPQVRPNQKRLPLAELPHGVAKLELFRLAWEAFTGRGYRPIGMDHFARPDDELAEAQARRALTRNFQGYSVRAASDVVAFGITGISDVDGLYVQNGHSLARYQDAIVEGELATERGFTCSAEDVRRRAIITQIMCNFHVDLGASAERLFASELERLRELEAEGLVEVRGSELTVTPLGRIFVRNVASIFDAYLASERPFSRAV
;
A
#
# COMPACT_ATOMS: atom_id res chain seq x y z
N MET A 1 17.81 -28.30 3.61
CA MET A 1 18.04 -27.52 4.85
C MET A 1 17.79 -26.06 4.48
N SER A 2 16.66 -25.49 4.90
CA SER A 2 16.37 -24.08 4.67
C SER A 2 17.32 -23.27 5.54
N THR A 3 18.23 -22.50 4.94
CA THR A 3 19.00 -21.48 5.65
C THR A 3 18.01 -20.53 6.29
N VAL A 4 17.90 -20.55 7.62
CA VAL A 4 17.20 -19.52 8.39
C VAL A 4 17.84 -18.19 8.00
N CYS A 5 17.03 -17.24 7.54
CA CYS A 5 17.52 -15.92 7.16
C CYS A 5 17.60 -15.10 8.46
N ASP A 6 18.70 -15.24 9.19
CA ASP A 6 18.93 -14.54 10.45
C ASP A 6 18.68 -13.04 10.28
N PHE A 7 18.01 -12.43 11.27
CA PHE A 7 17.81 -10.98 11.27
C PHE A 7 19.18 -10.28 11.24
N PRO A 8 19.43 -9.36 10.29
CA PRO A 8 20.70 -8.65 10.23
C PRO A 8 21.00 -7.94 11.56
N ARG A 9 22.24 -8.04 12.06
CA ARG A 9 22.64 -7.35 13.29
C ARG A 9 22.61 -5.83 13.09
N VAL A 10 21.59 -5.18 13.65
CA VAL A 10 21.49 -3.73 13.72
C VAL A 10 22.01 -3.28 15.08
N ASN A 11 23.09 -2.49 15.09
CA ASN A 11 23.59 -1.90 16.34
C ASN A 11 22.88 -0.57 16.65
N ASP A 12 22.91 -0.16 17.92
CA ASP A 12 22.21 1.04 18.38
C ASP A 12 22.68 2.33 17.71
N ALA A 13 23.98 2.45 17.43
CA ALA A 13 24.55 3.64 16.80
C ALA A 13 24.04 3.80 15.36
N LEU A 14 23.96 2.71 14.60
CA LEU A 14 23.41 2.67 13.25
C LEU A 14 21.92 3.01 13.26
N LEU A 15 21.16 2.40 14.18
CA LEU A 15 19.73 2.68 14.33
C LEU A 15 19.47 4.15 14.65
N GLN A 16 20.19 4.73 15.63
CA GLN A 16 20.03 6.13 16.01
C GLN A 16 20.30 7.10 14.85
N ARG A 17 21.28 6.80 14.00
CA ARG A 17 21.64 7.64 12.86
C ARG A 17 20.67 7.50 11.68
N LEU A 18 20.18 6.29 11.40
CA LEU A 18 19.39 6.02 10.19
C LEU A 18 17.88 6.01 10.42
N ASP A 19 17.41 5.88 11.65
CA ASP A 19 15.99 5.99 11.98
C ASP A 19 15.54 7.46 11.94
N VAL A 20 15.51 8.06 10.75
CA VAL A 20 15.17 9.47 10.53
C VAL A 20 13.84 9.61 9.78
N PRO A 21 13.12 10.76 9.90
CA PRO A 21 11.92 11.01 9.11
C PRO A 21 12.22 11.02 7.61
N ILE A 22 11.75 10.00 6.88
CA ILE A 22 11.89 9.89 5.42
C ILE A 22 10.61 9.34 4.78
N PRO A 23 10.36 9.64 3.49
CA PRO A 23 9.20 9.11 2.81
C PRO A 23 9.13 7.58 2.85
N ARG A 24 7.89 7.05 2.84
CA ARG A 24 7.64 5.62 2.59
C ARG A 24 7.87 5.22 1.12
N TYR A 25 8.12 6.21 0.26
CA TYR A 25 8.23 6.07 -1.19
C TYR A 25 7.07 5.27 -1.80
N THR A 26 5.85 5.43 -1.29
CA THR A 26 4.64 4.88 -1.92
C THR A 26 4.49 5.34 -3.37
N SER A 27 5.01 6.53 -3.67
CA SER A 27 5.32 7.04 -5.00
C SER A 27 6.59 7.88 -4.96
N TYR A 28 7.11 8.19 -6.15
CA TYR A 28 8.06 9.26 -6.36
C TYR A 28 7.67 10.06 -7.63
N PRO A 29 7.56 11.40 -7.57
CA PRO A 29 7.68 12.22 -6.38
C PRO A 29 6.58 11.94 -5.35
N THR A 30 6.84 12.31 -4.09
CA THR A 30 5.96 11.97 -2.97
C THR A 30 4.81 12.98 -2.85
N ALA A 31 3.66 12.56 -2.29
CA ALA A 31 2.48 13.43 -2.15
C ALA A 31 2.70 14.81 -1.51
N PRO A 32 3.66 14.99 -0.57
CA PRO A 32 3.96 16.30 -0.04
C PRO A 32 4.41 17.34 -1.07
N VAL A 33 4.99 17.00 -2.24
CA VAL A 33 5.32 18.04 -3.25
C VAL A 33 4.18 18.36 -4.21
N TRP A 34 3.02 17.72 -4.05
CA TRP A 34 1.87 17.92 -4.93
C TRP A 34 1.13 19.22 -4.58
N THR A 35 0.66 19.93 -5.60
CA THR A 35 0.08 21.27 -5.49
C THR A 35 -1.29 21.35 -6.16
N GLU A 36 -2.07 22.36 -5.81
CA GLU A 36 -3.37 22.64 -6.41
C GLU A 36 -3.27 23.22 -7.83
N SER A 37 -2.06 23.59 -8.28
CA SER A 37 -1.83 24.04 -9.67
C SER A 37 -2.04 22.92 -10.69
N VAL A 38 -1.98 21.65 -10.25
CA VAL A 38 -2.38 20.48 -11.04
C VAL A 38 -3.78 20.06 -10.60
N GLY A 39 -4.79 20.55 -11.32
CA GLY A 39 -6.20 20.33 -11.00
C GLY A 39 -6.97 19.53 -12.05
N ARG A 40 -8.30 19.68 -12.01
CA ARG A 40 -9.29 18.92 -12.82
C ARG A 40 -8.99 18.92 -14.32
N GLN A 41 -8.63 20.09 -14.88
CA GLN A 41 -8.35 20.22 -16.32
C GLN A 41 -7.09 19.45 -16.74
N ALA A 42 -6.02 19.51 -15.95
CA ALA A 42 -4.79 18.76 -16.21
C ALA A 42 -5.05 17.25 -16.16
N HIS A 43 -5.86 16.79 -15.19
CA HIS A 43 -6.26 15.39 -15.08
C HIS A 43 -7.07 14.93 -16.31
N ALA A 44 -8.09 15.70 -16.71
CA ALA A 44 -8.89 15.37 -17.89
C ALA A 44 -8.03 15.28 -19.16
N ALA A 45 -7.12 16.24 -19.34
CA ALA A 45 -6.18 16.23 -20.47
C ALA A 45 -5.25 15.02 -20.44
N ALA A 46 -4.75 14.61 -19.26
CA ALA A 46 -3.91 13.44 -19.11
C ALA A 46 -4.65 12.13 -19.44
N LEU A 47 -5.88 11.95 -18.94
CA LEU A 47 -6.72 10.80 -19.28
C LEU A 47 -6.95 10.71 -20.80
N SER A 48 -7.30 11.82 -21.45
CA SER A 48 -7.52 11.83 -22.89
C SER A 48 -6.26 11.61 -23.72
N ARG A 49 -5.09 12.13 -23.30
CA ARG A 49 -3.81 11.80 -23.95
C ARG A 49 -3.48 10.32 -23.78
N ALA A 50 -3.60 9.81 -22.56
CA ALA A 50 -3.32 8.41 -22.24
C ALA A 50 -4.21 7.46 -23.04
N GLY A 51 -5.48 7.80 -23.24
CA GLY A 51 -6.42 7.05 -24.08
C GLY A 51 -5.98 6.98 -25.54
N ARG A 52 -5.53 8.12 -26.11
CA ARG A 52 -5.08 8.20 -27.51
C ARG A 52 -3.71 7.58 -27.77
N GLN A 53 -2.76 7.76 -26.86
CA GLN A 53 -1.37 7.35 -27.08
C GLN A 53 -1.11 5.88 -26.79
N ARG A 54 -1.95 5.24 -25.96
CA ARG A 54 -1.74 3.87 -25.48
C ARG A 54 -3.04 3.04 -25.53
N PRO A 55 -3.77 3.00 -26.65
CA PRO A 55 -5.12 2.43 -26.72
C PRO A 55 -5.20 0.97 -26.25
N ASP A 56 -4.14 0.19 -26.47
CA ASP A 56 -4.09 -1.23 -26.13
C ASP A 56 -3.50 -1.52 -24.74
N ALA A 57 -2.84 -0.53 -24.11
CA ALA A 57 -2.16 -0.76 -22.84
C ALA A 57 -3.19 -0.85 -21.70
N PRO A 58 -3.21 -1.96 -20.92
CA PRO A 58 -4.18 -2.11 -19.85
C PRO A 58 -3.95 -1.10 -18.72
N LEU A 59 -5.04 -0.77 -18.04
CA LEU A 59 -5.10 0.08 -16.85
C LEU A 59 -5.08 -0.75 -15.58
N SER A 60 -4.62 -0.14 -14.49
CA SER A 60 -4.96 -0.55 -13.13
C SER A 60 -6.04 0.37 -12.58
N ILE A 61 -7.08 -0.18 -11.96
CA ILE A 61 -8.15 0.58 -11.32
C ILE A 61 -8.03 0.44 -9.80
N TYR A 62 -8.11 1.58 -9.11
CA TYR A 62 -8.34 1.61 -7.66
C TYR A 62 -9.70 2.23 -7.37
N VAL A 63 -10.46 1.65 -6.44
CA VAL A 63 -11.71 2.24 -5.97
C VAL A 63 -11.63 2.43 -4.46
N HIS A 64 -11.74 3.69 -4.03
CA HIS A 64 -11.74 4.03 -2.62
C HIS A 64 -13.16 3.93 -2.04
N ILE A 65 -13.37 3.00 -1.11
CA ILE A 65 -14.60 2.86 -0.34
C ILE A 65 -14.34 3.33 1.09
N PRO A 66 -14.69 4.57 1.45
CA PRO A 66 -14.20 5.19 2.69
C PRO A 66 -14.96 4.74 3.94
N PHE A 67 -16.00 3.92 3.83
CA PHE A 67 -16.89 3.68 4.95
C PHE A 67 -16.36 2.63 5.93
N CYS A 68 -16.43 2.94 7.22
CA CYS A 68 -16.19 1.99 8.31
C CYS A 68 -17.35 2.05 9.32
N ARG A 69 -17.65 0.92 9.97
CA ARG A 69 -18.67 0.87 11.02
C ARG A 69 -18.24 1.59 12.30
N GLU A 70 -16.95 1.51 12.62
CA GLU A 70 -16.34 2.02 13.83
C GLU A 70 -15.00 2.68 13.52
N ARG A 71 -14.57 3.64 14.36
CA ARG A 71 -13.27 4.30 14.22
C ARG A 71 -12.25 3.60 15.12
N CYS A 72 -11.34 2.84 14.53
CA CYS A 72 -10.18 2.32 15.26
C CYS A 72 -9.25 3.49 15.67
N SER A 73 -8.76 3.47 16.90
CA SER A 73 -7.97 4.57 17.47
C SER A 73 -6.61 4.73 16.77
N PHE A 74 -6.01 3.63 16.30
CA PHE A 74 -4.74 3.64 15.56
C PHE A 74 -4.85 4.13 14.11
N CYS A 75 -6.04 4.05 13.49
CA CYS A 75 -6.19 4.11 12.04
C CYS A 75 -5.68 5.42 11.41
N GLY A 76 -4.78 5.27 10.43
CA GLY A 76 -4.23 6.36 9.61
C GLY A 76 -4.95 6.58 8.27
N CYS A 77 -5.94 5.76 7.92
CA CYS A 77 -6.67 5.84 6.66
C CYS A 77 -7.68 6.99 6.66
N ASN A 78 -8.01 7.49 5.47
CA ASN A 78 -9.17 8.35 5.27
C ASN A 78 -10.43 7.48 5.30
N VAL A 79 -11.28 7.70 6.29
CA VAL A 79 -12.53 6.94 6.44
C VAL A 79 -13.67 7.84 6.87
N VAL A 80 -14.89 7.43 6.54
CA VAL A 80 -16.15 8.00 6.98
C VAL A 80 -16.84 6.98 7.87
N ILE A 81 -17.15 7.36 9.10
CA ILE A 81 -17.84 6.45 10.03
C ILE A 81 -19.34 6.50 9.77
N ALA A 82 -19.93 5.34 9.47
CA ALA A 82 -21.35 5.20 9.20
C ALA A 82 -21.90 3.94 9.86
N ARG A 83 -23.11 4.03 10.44
CA ARG A 83 -23.78 2.90 11.09
C ARG A 83 -24.54 1.99 10.13
N SER A 84 -24.93 2.50 8.96
CA SER A 84 -25.78 1.80 7.99
C SER A 84 -25.17 1.87 6.58
N PRO A 85 -25.13 0.74 5.84
CA PRO A 85 -24.71 0.70 4.44
C PRO A 85 -25.48 1.66 3.53
N ALA A 86 -26.72 2.02 3.86
CA ALA A 86 -27.51 2.97 3.08
C ALA A 86 -26.84 4.36 2.95
N LYS A 87 -25.94 4.72 3.88
CA LYS A 87 -25.15 5.96 3.78
C LYS A 87 -24.15 5.95 2.61
N ALA A 88 -23.83 4.78 2.06
CA ALA A 88 -22.98 4.66 0.89
C ALA A 88 -23.73 4.87 -0.44
N ASP A 89 -25.05 4.80 -0.48
CA ASP A 89 -25.80 4.80 -1.76
C ASP A 89 -25.55 6.07 -2.59
N ALA A 90 -25.59 7.25 -1.98
CA ALA A 90 -25.32 8.51 -2.67
C ALA A 90 -23.85 8.61 -3.16
N TYR A 91 -22.92 8.00 -2.42
CA TYR A 91 -21.52 7.95 -2.81
C TYR A 91 -21.28 6.97 -3.96
N LEU A 92 -21.91 5.79 -3.94
CA LEU A 92 -21.86 4.83 -5.04
C LEU A 92 -22.46 5.44 -6.31
N GLY A 93 -23.56 6.20 -6.21
CA GLY A 93 -24.10 6.94 -7.35
C GLY A 93 -23.12 7.97 -7.93
N ALA A 94 -22.35 8.65 -7.08
CA ALA A 94 -21.27 9.54 -7.52
C ALA A 94 -20.11 8.76 -8.15
N LEU A 95 -19.66 7.65 -7.57
CA LEU A 95 -18.64 6.78 -8.18
C LEU A 95 -19.02 6.33 -9.59
N VAL A 96 -20.27 5.91 -9.80
CA VAL A 96 -20.76 5.49 -11.12
C VAL A 96 -20.66 6.64 -12.14
N ARG A 97 -21.03 7.86 -11.75
CA ARG A 97 -20.90 9.05 -12.59
C ARG A 97 -19.45 9.44 -12.86
N GLU A 98 -18.58 9.34 -11.87
CA GLU A 98 -17.14 9.57 -12.06
C GLU A 98 -16.57 8.57 -13.08
N MET A 99 -16.97 7.29 -12.99
CA MET A 99 -16.57 6.28 -13.97
C MET A 99 -17.09 6.59 -15.38
N ASP A 100 -18.28 7.19 -15.54
CA ASP A 100 -18.77 7.65 -16.84
C ASP A 100 -17.89 8.76 -17.43
N ILE A 101 -17.57 9.78 -16.63
CA ILE A 101 -16.70 10.90 -17.04
C ILE A 101 -15.33 10.36 -17.48
N VAL A 102 -14.70 9.55 -16.63
CA VAL A 102 -13.37 9.00 -16.88
C VAL A 102 -13.36 8.05 -18.08
N ALA A 103 -14.35 7.17 -18.21
CA ALA A 103 -14.44 6.27 -19.36
C ALA A 103 -14.67 7.06 -20.67
N GLY A 104 -15.41 8.17 -20.63
CA GLY A 104 -15.55 9.09 -21.75
C GLY A 104 -14.21 9.71 -22.16
N LEU A 105 -13.44 10.20 -21.19
CA LEU A 105 -12.12 10.80 -21.42
C LEU A 105 -11.09 9.80 -21.96
N LEU A 106 -11.10 8.56 -21.48
CA LEU A 106 -10.19 7.49 -21.92
C LEU A 106 -10.52 6.96 -23.34
N GLY A 107 -11.71 7.25 -23.87
CA GLY A 107 -12.14 6.74 -25.17
C GLY A 107 -12.17 5.21 -25.18
N GLU A 108 -11.50 4.59 -26.14
CA GLU A 108 -11.48 3.13 -26.34
C GLU A 108 -10.55 2.38 -25.37
N ARG A 109 -9.63 3.09 -24.69
CA ARG A 109 -8.67 2.50 -23.76
C ARG A 109 -9.34 2.10 -22.45
N ARG A 110 -10.02 0.96 -22.46
CA ARG A 110 -10.87 0.47 -21.36
C ARG A 110 -10.50 -0.93 -20.86
N THR A 111 -9.37 -1.47 -21.32
CA THR A 111 -8.88 -2.77 -20.86
C THR A 111 -8.22 -2.64 -19.49
N VAL A 112 -8.50 -3.56 -18.58
CA VAL A 112 -8.02 -3.51 -17.19
C VAL A 112 -7.35 -4.82 -16.80
N SER A 113 -6.12 -4.73 -16.28
CA SER A 113 -5.33 -5.86 -15.80
C SER A 113 -5.28 -5.96 -14.27
N GLN A 114 -5.65 -4.90 -13.56
CA GLN A 114 -5.71 -4.88 -12.10
C GLN A 114 -6.90 -4.05 -11.61
N ILE A 115 -7.61 -4.55 -10.60
CA ILE A 115 -8.64 -3.81 -9.85
C ILE A 115 -8.37 -4.01 -8.36
N HIS A 116 -8.37 -2.94 -7.59
CA HIS A 116 -8.25 -3.00 -6.13
C HIS A 116 -9.33 -2.16 -5.47
N TRP A 117 -10.09 -2.77 -4.57
CA TRP A 117 -11.02 -2.06 -3.68
C TRP A 117 -10.39 -1.93 -2.29
N GLY A 118 -10.21 -0.70 -1.83
CA GLY A 118 -9.62 -0.42 -0.53
C GLY A 118 -10.18 0.83 0.12
N GLY A 119 -9.52 1.30 1.18
CA GLY A 119 -9.80 2.60 1.80
C GLY A 119 -10.19 2.50 3.27
N GLY A 120 -11.50 2.52 3.53
CA GLY A 120 -12.07 2.19 4.83
C GLY A 120 -12.28 0.68 4.92
N THR A 121 -13.50 0.24 4.67
CA THR A 121 -13.85 -1.18 4.62
C THR A 121 -14.74 -1.43 3.40
N PRO A 122 -14.20 -1.88 2.26
CA PRO A 122 -15.02 -2.24 1.08
C PRO A 122 -16.21 -3.14 1.40
N THR A 123 -16.04 -4.11 2.31
CA THR A 123 -17.11 -5.02 2.77
C THR A 123 -18.10 -4.40 3.76
N PHE A 124 -17.99 -3.09 4.04
CA PHE A 124 -19.10 -2.31 4.62
C PHE A 124 -20.31 -2.28 3.70
N LEU A 125 -20.08 -2.33 2.38
CA LEU A 125 -21.13 -2.41 1.38
C LEU A 125 -21.90 -3.72 1.52
N ASN A 126 -23.23 -3.66 1.45
CA ASN A 126 -24.02 -4.89 1.37
C ASN A 126 -23.90 -5.55 -0.01
N GLU A 127 -24.37 -6.78 -0.14
CA GLU A 127 -24.25 -7.58 -1.38
C GLU A 127 -24.82 -6.88 -2.62
N ARG A 128 -25.99 -6.24 -2.50
CA ARG A 128 -26.61 -5.46 -3.59
C ARG A 128 -25.70 -4.32 -4.04
N GLN A 129 -25.07 -3.62 -3.10
CA GLN A 129 -24.15 -2.52 -3.37
C GLN A 129 -22.84 -3.02 -4.01
N ILE A 130 -22.30 -4.14 -3.53
CA ILE A 130 -21.12 -4.80 -4.11
C ILE A 130 -21.39 -5.19 -5.56
N GLU A 131 -22.49 -5.89 -5.83
CA GLU A 131 -22.87 -6.30 -7.18
C GLU A 131 -23.15 -5.10 -8.09
N GLY A 132 -23.81 -4.07 -7.57
CA GLY A 132 -24.08 -2.82 -8.30
C GLY A 132 -22.79 -2.08 -8.71
N LEU A 133 -21.83 -1.93 -7.78
CA LEU A 133 -20.54 -1.31 -8.06
C LEU A 133 -19.74 -2.12 -9.08
N TRP A 134 -19.66 -3.45 -8.91
CA TRP A 134 -18.98 -4.31 -9.87
C TRP A 134 -19.61 -4.22 -11.26
N THR A 135 -20.93 -4.28 -11.35
CA THR A 135 -21.67 -4.16 -12.61
C THR A 135 -21.38 -2.82 -13.30
N ALA A 136 -21.28 -1.73 -12.52
CA ALA A 136 -20.91 -0.43 -13.06
C ALA A 136 -19.50 -0.41 -13.65
N ILE A 137 -18.53 -1.04 -12.99
CA ILE A 137 -17.16 -1.17 -13.48
C ILE A 137 -17.15 -2.03 -14.76
N ALA A 138 -17.74 -3.23 -14.73
CA ALA A 138 -17.73 -4.17 -15.85
C ALA A 138 -18.45 -3.66 -17.10
N ARG A 139 -19.42 -2.75 -16.95
CA ARG A 139 -20.09 -2.07 -18.09
C ARG A 139 -19.20 -1.05 -18.79
N ARG A 140 -18.22 -0.49 -18.08
CA ARG A 140 -17.37 0.61 -18.56
C ARG A 140 -15.98 0.14 -18.94
N PHE A 141 -15.50 -0.92 -18.30
CA PHE A 141 -14.15 -1.42 -18.44
C PHE A 141 -14.16 -2.91 -18.75
N ARG A 142 -13.34 -3.30 -19.73
CA ARG A 142 -13.09 -4.70 -20.09
C ARG A 142 -12.02 -5.26 -19.16
N VAL A 143 -12.46 -5.97 -18.13
CA VAL A 143 -11.57 -6.68 -17.19
C VAL A 143 -11.00 -7.91 -17.89
N LEU A 144 -9.67 -8.05 -17.90
CA LEU A 144 -9.00 -9.21 -18.50
C LEU A 144 -9.32 -10.49 -17.71
N PRO A 145 -9.41 -11.67 -18.38
CA PRO A 145 -9.69 -12.94 -17.70
C PRO A 145 -8.69 -13.31 -16.62
N ASP A 146 -7.42 -12.90 -16.79
CA ASP A 146 -6.34 -13.13 -15.83
C ASP A 146 -6.04 -11.90 -14.96
N ALA A 147 -6.91 -10.89 -14.96
CA ALA A 147 -6.72 -9.68 -14.16
C ALA A 147 -6.56 -10.00 -12.68
N GLU A 148 -5.68 -9.26 -12.01
CA GLU A 148 -5.62 -9.26 -10.56
C GLU A 148 -6.79 -8.44 -10.01
N VAL A 149 -7.68 -9.05 -9.22
CA VAL A 149 -8.85 -8.37 -8.67
C VAL A 149 -8.85 -8.57 -7.15
N ALA A 150 -8.46 -7.51 -6.43
CA ALA A 150 -8.17 -7.52 -5.01
C ALA A 150 -9.17 -6.68 -4.20
N VAL A 151 -9.40 -7.09 -2.94
CA VAL A 151 -10.26 -6.37 -1.99
C VAL A 151 -9.67 -6.40 -0.59
N GLU A 152 -9.72 -5.26 0.10
CA GLU A 152 -9.49 -5.17 1.54
C GLU A 152 -10.75 -5.53 2.32
N ILE A 153 -10.61 -6.33 3.38
CA ILE A 153 -11.72 -6.77 4.22
C ILE A 153 -11.40 -6.58 5.71
N ASP A 154 -12.46 -6.42 6.49
CA ASP A 154 -12.41 -6.50 7.95
C ASP A 154 -13.12 -7.79 8.41
N PRO A 155 -12.44 -8.72 9.11
CA PRO A 155 -13.03 -9.98 9.55
C PRO A 155 -14.17 -9.80 10.56
N LYS A 156 -14.29 -8.64 11.22
CA LYS A 156 -15.39 -8.35 12.16
C LYS A 156 -16.74 -8.16 11.48
N VAL A 157 -16.75 -7.73 10.22
CA VAL A 157 -17.99 -7.28 9.54
C VAL A 157 -18.26 -8.02 8.24
N THR A 158 -17.23 -8.58 7.61
CA THR A 158 -17.38 -9.36 6.37
C THR A 158 -18.13 -10.65 6.66
N THR A 159 -19.09 -11.01 5.81
CA THR A 159 -19.79 -12.29 5.89
C THR A 159 -19.24 -13.29 4.86
N ARG A 160 -19.43 -14.58 5.13
CA ARG A 160 -19.12 -15.64 4.14
C ARG A 160 -19.89 -15.46 2.83
N SER A 161 -21.13 -14.98 2.89
CA SER A 161 -21.94 -14.74 1.70
C SER A 161 -21.40 -13.59 0.84
N GLN A 162 -20.88 -12.52 1.47
CA GLN A 162 -20.16 -11.46 0.76
C GLN A 162 -18.88 -11.99 0.10
N LEU A 163 -18.09 -12.85 0.76
CA LEU A 163 -16.93 -13.48 0.14
C LEU A 163 -17.30 -14.33 -1.09
N ALA A 164 -18.37 -15.12 -0.97
CA ALA A 164 -18.87 -15.94 -2.08
C ALA A 164 -19.30 -15.07 -3.27
N LEU A 165 -20.00 -13.96 -3.00
CA LEU A 165 -20.34 -12.98 -4.02
C LEU A 165 -19.09 -12.36 -4.66
N LEU A 166 -18.11 -11.91 -3.88
CA LEU A 166 -16.86 -11.34 -4.39
C LEU A 166 -16.14 -12.33 -5.31
N ARG A 167 -16.04 -13.62 -4.94
CA ARG A 167 -15.46 -14.64 -5.83
C ARG A 167 -16.26 -14.82 -7.11
N LYS A 168 -17.59 -14.88 -7.02
CA LYS A 168 -18.47 -14.96 -8.20
C LYS A 168 -18.25 -13.78 -9.16
N LEU A 169 -18.00 -12.59 -8.62
CA LEU A 169 -17.75 -11.38 -9.41
C LEU A 169 -16.33 -11.34 -10.00
N GLY A 170 -15.41 -12.23 -9.59
CA GLY A 170 -14.07 -12.34 -10.16
C GLY A 170 -12.94 -11.85 -9.27
N PHE A 171 -13.23 -11.38 -8.04
CA PHE A 171 -12.18 -11.14 -7.05
C PHE A 171 -11.39 -12.41 -6.83
N ASN A 172 -10.06 -12.33 -6.75
CA ASN A 172 -9.18 -13.49 -6.64
C ASN A 172 -8.06 -13.29 -5.61
N ARG A 173 -7.86 -12.06 -5.13
CA ARG A 173 -6.96 -11.72 -4.03
C ARG A 173 -7.68 -10.95 -2.92
N MET A 174 -7.14 -10.99 -1.72
CA MET A 174 -7.68 -10.22 -0.59
C MET A 174 -6.62 -9.83 0.44
N SER A 175 -6.85 -8.72 1.14
CA SER A 175 -6.12 -8.33 2.35
C SER A 175 -7.08 -8.28 3.54
N MET A 176 -6.66 -8.79 4.68
CA MET A 176 -7.44 -8.85 5.90
C MET A 176 -6.78 -8.03 7.01
N GLY A 177 -7.52 -7.04 7.52
CA GLY A 177 -7.06 -6.24 8.65
C GLY A 177 -7.11 -7.01 9.97
N VAL A 178 -5.97 -7.53 10.44
CA VAL A 178 -5.87 -8.28 11.71
C VAL A 178 -5.29 -7.40 12.83
N GLN A 179 -4.19 -6.73 12.51
CA GLN A 179 -3.42 -5.80 13.34
C GLN A 179 -2.73 -6.44 14.54
N ASP A 180 -3.50 -6.99 15.47
CA ASP A 180 -3.06 -7.73 16.65
C ASP A 180 -4.18 -8.65 17.15
N LEU A 181 -3.83 -9.79 17.73
CA LEU A 181 -4.76 -10.76 18.32
C LEU A 181 -4.75 -10.74 19.86
N ASP A 182 -3.86 -9.98 20.49
CA ASP A 182 -3.81 -9.82 21.94
C ASP A 182 -4.98 -8.92 22.43
N PRO A 183 -5.83 -9.42 23.35
CA PRO A 183 -7.01 -8.68 23.80
C PRO A 183 -6.70 -7.31 24.42
N ASP A 184 -5.60 -7.16 25.15
CA ASP A 184 -5.25 -5.91 25.83
C ASP A 184 -4.83 -4.83 24.83
N VAL A 185 -4.11 -5.25 23.77
CA VAL A 185 -3.75 -4.37 22.64
C VAL A 185 -5.00 -3.98 21.86
N GLN A 186 -5.88 -4.94 21.57
CA GLN A 186 -7.12 -4.68 20.84
C GLN A 186 -8.04 -3.69 21.55
N ASP A 187 -8.16 -3.81 22.88
CA ASP A 187 -8.89 -2.86 23.73
C ASP A 187 -8.29 -1.45 23.61
N ALA A 188 -6.97 -1.32 23.80
CA ALA A 188 -6.26 -0.05 23.75
C ALA A 188 -6.42 0.69 22.40
N ILE A 189 -6.60 -0.06 21.31
CA ILE A 189 -6.74 0.50 19.96
C ILE A 189 -8.20 0.55 19.46
N SER A 190 -9.15 0.12 20.28
CA SER A 190 -10.59 0.06 19.97
C SER A 190 -10.90 -0.81 18.74
N ARG A 191 -10.31 -2.01 18.66
CA ARG A 191 -10.51 -2.97 17.56
C ARG A 191 -10.62 -4.40 18.09
N ILE A 192 -11.77 -4.74 18.68
CA ILE A 192 -12.02 -6.09 19.21
C ILE A 192 -12.38 -7.07 18.08
N GLN A 193 -11.65 -8.18 17.98
CA GLN A 193 -11.90 -9.36 17.16
C GLN A 193 -11.29 -10.62 17.79
N THR A 194 -11.94 -11.77 17.67
CA THR A 194 -11.37 -13.02 18.18
C THR A 194 -10.42 -13.65 17.14
N PRO A 195 -9.43 -14.45 17.59
CA PRO A 195 -8.64 -15.28 16.67
C PRO A 195 -9.53 -16.21 15.82
N GLN A 196 -10.60 -16.75 16.40
CA GLN A 196 -11.55 -17.63 15.68
C GLN A 196 -12.26 -16.90 14.52
N GLN A 197 -12.71 -15.66 14.72
CA GLN A 197 -13.31 -14.87 13.63
C GLN A 197 -12.34 -14.68 12.45
N THR A 198 -11.06 -14.49 12.76
CA THR A 198 -10.00 -14.34 11.76
C THR A 198 -9.76 -15.65 11.01
N ALA A 199 -9.66 -16.76 11.75
CA ALA A 199 -9.48 -18.10 11.19
C ALA A 199 -10.66 -18.53 10.31
N ASP A 200 -11.91 -18.38 10.80
CA ASP A 200 -13.12 -18.74 10.05
C ASP A 200 -13.22 -17.97 8.73
N MET A 201 -12.83 -16.70 8.74
CA MET A 201 -12.81 -15.85 7.54
C MET A 201 -11.75 -16.30 6.55
N LEU A 202 -10.55 -16.65 7.03
CA LEU A 202 -9.46 -17.18 6.22
C LEU A 202 -9.85 -18.53 5.57
N ASP A 203 -10.43 -19.43 6.36
CA ASP A 203 -10.85 -20.75 5.88
C ASP A 203 -11.97 -20.63 4.84
N SER A 204 -12.96 -19.77 5.10
CA SER A 204 -14.00 -19.44 4.11
C SER A 204 -13.40 -18.90 2.81
N ALA A 205 -12.39 -18.02 2.90
CA ALA A 205 -11.73 -17.47 1.72
C ALA A 205 -10.98 -18.55 0.92
N ARG A 206 -10.27 -19.47 1.60
CA ARG A 206 -9.58 -20.60 0.98
C ARG A 206 -10.55 -21.57 0.31
N GLU A 207 -11.64 -21.93 0.99
CA GLU A 207 -12.69 -22.80 0.45
C GLU A 207 -13.30 -22.22 -0.84
N LEU A 208 -13.47 -20.91 -0.90
CA LEU A 208 -13.95 -20.19 -2.08
C LEU A 208 -12.85 -19.93 -3.13
N GLY A 209 -11.61 -20.37 -2.85
CA GLY A 209 -10.49 -20.32 -3.78
C GLY A 209 -9.83 -18.95 -3.95
N PHE A 210 -9.89 -18.06 -2.96
CA PHE A 210 -8.99 -16.89 -2.92
C PHE A 210 -7.52 -17.35 -2.82
N ARG A 211 -6.62 -16.54 -3.36
CA ARG A 211 -5.15 -16.76 -3.29
C ARG A 211 -4.46 -15.47 -2.86
N GLY A 212 -3.21 -15.60 -2.39
CA GLY A 212 -2.42 -14.44 -1.97
C GLY A 212 -3.10 -13.67 -0.85
N ILE A 213 -3.75 -14.39 0.07
CA ILE A 213 -4.49 -13.85 1.21
C ILE A 213 -3.47 -13.20 2.14
N ASN A 214 -3.52 -11.88 2.23
CA ASN A 214 -2.63 -11.08 3.06
C ASN A 214 -3.24 -10.79 4.43
N PHE A 215 -2.43 -10.89 5.49
CA PHE A 215 -2.76 -10.36 6.81
C PHE A 215 -2.02 -9.05 7.06
N ASP A 216 -2.77 -7.99 7.35
CA ASP A 216 -2.20 -6.72 7.80
C ASP A 216 -2.02 -6.78 9.32
N LEU A 217 -0.77 -6.69 9.77
CA LEU A 217 -0.35 -6.65 11.17
C LEU A 217 0.28 -5.29 11.49
N ILE A 218 0.25 -4.88 12.75
CA ILE A 218 0.88 -3.62 13.16
C ILE A 218 1.73 -3.85 14.40
N TYR A 219 3.00 -3.50 14.32
CA TYR A 219 3.88 -3.45 15.49
C TYR A 219 4.09 -2.00 15.95
N GLY A 220 4.34 -1.83 17.24
CA GLY A 220 4.46 -0.52 17.86
C GLY A 220 3.14 0.04 18.43
N LEU A 221 2.12 -0.80 18.62
CA LEU A 221 0.85 -0.42 19.23
C LEU A 221 0.95 -0.35 20.77
N PRO A 222 0.05 0.37 21.45
CA PRO A 222 0.06 0.42 22.90
C PRO A 222 -0.12 -0.97 23.53
N ARG A 223 0.54 -1.21 24.67
CA ARG A 223 0.54 -2.49 25.42
C ARG A 223 1.19 -3.67 24.71
N GLN A 224 1.75 -3.49 23.52
CA GLN A 224 2.56 -4.54 22.90
C GLN A 224 3.86 -4.74 23.70
N THR A 225 4.12 -6.00 24.02
CA THR A 225 5.35 -6.48 24.65
C THR A 225 5.93 -7.60 23.78
N PRO A 226 7.22 -7.95 23.90
CA PRO A 226 7.78 -9.11 23.23
C PRO A 226 6.94 -10.38 23.42
N GLN A 227 6.42 -10.60 24.63
CA GLN A 227 5.64 -11.79 24.98
C GLN A 227 4.22 -11.76 24.38
N SER A 228 3.51 -10.63 24.43
CA SER A 228 2.19 -10.52 23.80
C SER A 228 2.28 -10.61 22.28
N TRP A 229 3.29 -9.96 21.71
CA TRP A 229 3.53 -10.00 20.27
C TRP A 229 3.89 -11.40 19.79
N ALA A 230 4.74 -12.14 20.51
CA ALA A 230 5.06 -13.53 20.19
C ALA A 230 3.81 -14.42 20.16
N ARG A 231 2.89 -14.27 21.13
CA ARG A 231 1.60 -15.00 21.11
C ARG A 231 0.77 -14.68 19.87
N THR A 232 0.69 -13.41 19.49
CA THR A 232 -0.01 -12.99 18.26
C THR A 232 0.64 -13.62 17.02
N LEU A 233 1.98 -13.60 16.93
CA LEU A 233 2.71 -14.21 15.81
C LEU A 233 2.49 -15.72 15.74
N ASP A 234 2.52 -16.43 16.87
CA ASP A 234 2.24 -17.87 16.93
C ASP A 234 0.83 -18.20 16.42
N GLN A 235 -0.17 -17.42 16.82
CA GLN A 235 -1.54 -17.58 16.34
C GLN A 235 -1.66 -17.31 14.84
N VAL A 236 -1.03 -16.25 14.33
CA VAL A 236 -1.02 -15.94 12.89
C VAL A 236 -0.32 -17.05 12.09
N LEU A 237 0.83 -17.52 12.56
CA LEU A 237 1.56 -18.62 11.93
C LEU A 237 0.75 -19.92 11.92
N ALA A 238 -0.01 -20.20 12.99
CA ALA A 238 -0.92 -21.34 13.05
C ALA A 238 -2.03 -21.23 11.98
N MET A 239 -2.51 -20.03 11.67
CA MET A 239 -3.47 -19.79 10.57
C MET A 239 -2.82 -19.92 9.18
N SER A 240 -1.50 -19.71 9.08
CA SER A 240 -0.68 -19.89 7.87
C SER A 240 -1.13 -19.05 6.65
N PRO A 241 -1.37 -17.73 6.76
CA PRO A 241 -1.76 -16.89 5.62
C PRO A 241 -0.72 -16.92 4.49
N ASP A 242 -1.09 -16.52 3.27
CA ASP A 242 -0.16 -16.56 2.13
C ASP A 242 0.89 -15.44 2.21
N ARG A 243 0.46 -14.27 2.72
CA ARG A 243 1.25 -13.04 2.82
C ARG A 243 1.01 -12.34 4.16
N MET A 244 1.98 -11.54 4.58
CA MET A 244 1.87 -10.65 5.72
C MET A 244 2.44 -9.28 5.37
N ALA A 245 1.76 -8.22 5.80
CA ALA A 245 2.29 -6.87 5.84
C ALA A 245 2.34 -6.41 7.31
N VAL A 246 3.52 -6.18 7.85
CA VAL A 246 3.78 -6.00 9.28
C VAL A 246 4.15 -4.54 9.55
N TYR A 247 3.16 -3.66 9.46
CA TYR A 247 3.40 -2.22 9.43
C TYR A 247 3.93 -1.65 10.75
N ALA A 248 4.92 -0.77 10.64
CA ALA A 248 5.32 0.08 11.76
C ALA A 248 4.21 1.08 12.10
N PHE A 249 3.73 1.08 13.35
CA PHE A 249 2.73 2.05 13.80
C PHE A 249 3.26 3.48 13.64
N ALA A 250 2.45 4.33 12.99
CA ALA A 250 2.74 5.74 12.78
C ALA A 250 1.76 6.60 13.60
N HIS A 251 2.27 7.19 14.68
CA HIS A 251 1.53 8.11 15.52
C HIS A 251 1.64 9.54 14.98
N VAL A 252 0.57 10.03 14.37
CA VAL A 252 0.44 11.34 13.69
C VAL A 252 -0.87 12.06 14.10
N PRO A 253 -1.09 12.35 15.39
CA PRO A 253 -2.37 12.85 15.90
C PRO A 253 -2.75 14.24 15.38
N GLN A 254 -1.79 15.00 14.85
CA GLN A 254 -2.02 16.28 14.16
C GLN A 254 -2.79 16.09 12.85
N VAL A 255 -2.53 14.98 12.15
CA VAL A 255 -3.15 14.62 10.86
C VAL A 255 -4.33 13.66 11.06
N ARG A 256 -4.32 12.88 12.14
CA ARG A 256 -5.32 11.86 12.49
C ARG A 256 -5.78 12.02 13.95
N PRO A 257 -6.73 12.92 14.23
CA PRO A 257 -7.13 13.26 15.60
C PRO A 257 -7.67 12.08 16.43
N ASN A 258 -8.18 11.02 15.80
CA ASN A 258 -8.61 9.79 16.49
C ASN A 258 -7.48 9.13 17.31
N GLN A 259 -6.22 9.29 16.89
CA GLN A 259 -5.07 8.73 17.58
C GLN A 259 -4.80 9.38 18.95
N LYS A 260 -5.38 10.56 19.23
CA LYS A 260 -5.32 11.20 20.56
C LYS A 260 -5.98 10.38 21.67
N ARG A 261 -6.76 9.35 21.32
CA ARG A 261 -7.40 8.42 22.26
C ARG A 261 -6.48 7.29 22.73
N LEU A 262 -5.32 7.12 22.10
CA LEU A 262 -4.40 6.03 22.44
C LEU A 262 -3.68 6.32 23.77
N PRO A 263 -3.44 5.30 24.61
CA PRO A 263 -2.64 5.46 25.82
C PRO A 263 -1.16 5.64 25.46
N LEU A 264 -0.73 6.91 25.34
CA LEU A 264 0.59 7.27 24.80
C LEU A 264 1.77 6.75 25.63
N ALA A 265 1.61 6.67 26.96
CA ALA A 265 2.64 6.17 27.86
C ALA A 265 2.93 4.66 27.66
N GLU A 266 2.03 3.94 26.99
CA GLU A 266 2.11 2.51 26.76
C GLU A 266 2.62 2.16 25.35
N LEU A 267 3.01 3.17 24.55
CA LEU A 267 3.60 2.96 23.23
C LEU A 267 5.07 2.52 23.34
N PRO A 268 5.47 1.44 22.66
CA PRO A 268 6.89 1.10 22.53
C PRO A 268 7.60 2.08 21.58
N HIS A 269 8.84 2.43 21.92
CA HIS A 269 9.65 3.39 21.17
C HIS A 269 11.08 2.87 20.95
N GLY A 270 11.76 3.41 19.93
CA GLY A 270 13.17 3.13 19.64
C GLY A 270 13.47 1.63 19.57
N VAL A 271 14.46 1.19 20.35
CA VAL A 271 14.91 -0.21 20.41
C VAL A 271 13.78 -1.18 20.73
N ALA A 272 12.86 -0.83 21.64
CA ALA A 272 11.74 -1.71 21.97
C ALA A 272 10.81 -1.94 20.77
N LYS A 273 10.62 -0.93 19.92
CA LYS A 273 9.82 -1.06 18.70
C LYS A 273 10.55 -1.86 17.62
N LEU A 274 11.87 -1.66 17.46
CA LEU A 274 12.69 -2.48 16.57
C LEU A 274 12.69 -3.96 16.99
N GLU A 275 12.73 -4.23 18.29
CA GLU A 275 12.69 -5.59 18.82
C GLU A 275 11.39 -6.32 18.43
N LEU A 276 10.25 -5.64 18.45
CA LEU A 276 8.98 -6.21 17.97
C LEU A 276 9.04 -6.58 16.47
N PHE A 277 9.70 -5.76 15.66
CA PHE A 277 9.91 -6.06 14.24
C PHE A 277 10.87 -7.24 14.04
N ARG A 278 11.96 -7.30 14.81
CA ARG A 278 12.90 -8.42 14.80
C ARG A 278 12.19 -9.74 15.12
N LEU A 279 11.34 -9.77 16.15
CA LEU A 279 10.55 -10.95 16.52
C LEU A 279 9.62 -11.39 15.39
N ALA A 280 8.94 -10.45 14.72
CA ALA A 280 8.11 -10.76 13.57
C ALA A 280 8.93 -11.36 12.42
N TRP A 281 10.07 -10.74 12.09
CA TRP A 281 10.97 -11.23 11.06
C TRP A 281 11.43 -12.67 11.34
N GLU A 282 11.94 -12.93 12.54
CA GLU A 282 12.44 -14.25 12.93
C GLU A 282 11.33 -15.30 12.94
N ALA A 283 10.14 -14.95 13.45
CA ALA A 283 8.99 -15.85 13.45
C ALA A 283 8.59 -16.27 12.01
N PHE A 284 8.46 -15.29 11.09
CA PHE A 284 8.05 -15.58 9.72
C PHE A 284 9.14 -16.29 8.91
N THR A 285 10.38 -15.82 8.97
CA THR A 285 11.50 -16.45 8.26
C THR A 285 11.84 -17.83 8.81
N GLY A 286 11.72 -18.04 10.13
CA GLY A 286 11.85 -19.34 10.79
C GLY A 286 10.79 -20.35 10.33
N ARG A 287 9.60 -19.87 9.88
CA ARG A 287 8.57 -20.71 9.25
C ARG A 287 8.67 -20.78 7.73
N GLY A 288 9.73 -20.22 7.14
CA GLY A 288 10.03 -20.31 5.71
C GLY A 288 9.40 -19.21 4.85
N TYR A 289 8.74 -18.21 5.43
CA TYR A 289 8.31 -17.04 4.64
C TYR A 289 9.52 -16.25 4.16
N ARG A 290 9.42 -15.69 2.96
CA ARG A 290 10.44 -14.84 2.36
C ARG A 290 10.14 -13.37 2.65
N PRO A 291 11.12 -12.60 3.15
CA PRO A 291 11.00 -11.15 3.19
C PRO A 291 10.96 -10.61 1.76
N ILE A 292 9.85 -9.98 1.39
CA ILE A 292 9.67 -9.31 0.09
C ILE A 292 10.22 -7.89 0.16
N GLY A 293 10.15 -7.23 1.31
CA GLY A 293 10.81 -5.94 1.51
C GLY A 293 10.00 -4.96 2.30
N MET A 294 10.70 -4.01 2.92
CA MET A 294 10.17 -3.22 4.02
C MET A 294 9.63 -4.16 5.12
N ASP A 295 8.32 -4.24 5.23
CA ASP A 295 7.53 -4.94 6.22
C ASP A 295 6.70 -6.10 5.63
N HIS A 296 6.95 -6.49 4.38
CA HIS A 296 6.17 -7.53 3.69
C HIS A 296 6.88 -8.88 3.65
N PHE A 297 6.10 -9.94 3.87
CA PHE A 297 6.51 -11.34 3.82
C PHE A 297 5.54 -12.14 2.96
N ALA A 298 6.04 -13.14 2.23
CA ALA A 298 5.20 -14.03 1.44
C ALA A 298 5.76 -15.45 1.48
N ARG A 299 4.92 -16.46 1.21
CA ARG A 299 5.41 -17.84 1.09
C ARG A 299 6.44 -17.97 -0.05
N PRO A 300 7.36 -18.95 0.00
CA PRO A 300 8.37 -19.14 -1.05
C PRO A 300 7.81 -19.38 -2.46
N ASP A 301 6.63 -19.99 -2.53
CA ASP A 301 5.88 -20.33 -3.74
C ASP A 301 4.88 -19.22 -4.15
N ASP A 302 4.92 -18.07 -3.48
CA ASP A 302 4.10 -16.92 -3.85
C ASP A 302 4.71 -16.16 -5.03
N GLU A 303 3.85 -15.69 -5.94
CA GLU A 303 4.25 -14.94 -7.14
C GLU A 303 5.11 -13.70 -6.83
N LEU A 304 4.93 -13.03 -5.69
CA LEU A 304 5.75 -11.88 -5.30
C LEU A 304 7.20 -12.30 -5.04
N ALA A 305 7.39 -13.43 -4.36
CA ALA A 305 8.70 -13.99 -4.08
C ALA A 305 9.40 -14.43 -5.37
N GLU A 306 8.67 -15.06 -6.29
CA GLU A 306 9.18 -15.47 -7.60
C GLU A 306 9.52 -14.28 -8.50
N ALA A 307 8.71 -13.23 -8.49
CA ALA A 307 8.96 -12.01 -9.24
C ALA A 307 10.19 -11.28 -8.72
N GLN A 308 10.34 -11.15 -7.39
CA GLN A 308 11.52 -10.53 -6.79
C GLN A 308 12.81 -11.30 -7.11
N ALA A 309 12.78 -12.63 -7.04
CA ALA A 309 13.94 -13.46 -7.37
C ALA A 309 14.41 -13.25 -8.82
N ARG A 310 13.49 -12.88 -9.72
CA ARG A 310 13.76 -12.53 -11.12
C ARG A 310 13.94 -11.03 -11.36
N ARG A 311 13.98 -10.21 -10.30
CA ARG A 311 14.05 -8.74 -10.34
C ARG A 311 12.92 -8.08 -11.15
N ALA A 312 11.75 -8.73 -11.16
CA ALA A 312 10.56 -8.30 -11.89
C ALA A 312 9.45 -7.77 -10.96
N LEU A 313 9.71 -7.68 -9.64
CA LEU A 313 8.74 -7.16 -8.70
C LEU A 313 8.53 -5.66 -8.96
N THR A 314 7.28 -5.23 -8.98
CA THR A 314 6.90 -3.82 -9.08
C THR A 314 5.99 -3.43 -7.92
N ARG A 315 5.60 -2.15 -7.87
CA ARG A 315 4.69 -1.63 -6.85
C ARG A 315 3.90 -0.43 -7.34
N ASN A 316 2.80 -0.18 -6.66
CA ASN A 316 1.96 1.00 -6.80
C ASN A 316 1.48 1.44 -5.40
N PHE A 317 0.48 2.32 -5.33
CA PHE A 317 -0.08 2.79 -4.05
C PHE A 317 -0.75 1.70 -3.21
N GLN A 318 -1.13 0.58 -3.81
CA GLN A 318 -1.78 -0.56 -3.15
C GLN A 318 -0.76 -1.59 -2.60
N GLY A 319 0.52 -1.47 -2.97
CA GLY A 319 1.59 -2.35 -2.49
C GLY A 319 2.38 -2.99 -3.61
N TYR A 320 3.03 -4.11 -3.31
CA TYR A 320 3.76 -4.91 -4.30
C TYR A 320 2.82 -5.63 -5.24
N SER A 321 3.23 -5.74 -6.50
CA SER A 321 2.49 -6.42 -7.56
C SER A 321 3.44 -7.09 -8.54
N VAL A 322 2.96 -8.15 -9.18
CA VAL A 322 3.62 -8.78 -10.33
C VAL A 322 3.08 -8.27 -11.67
N ARG A 323 2.02 -7.45 -11.64
CA ARG A 323 1.38 -6.89 -12.83
C ARG A 323 1.68 -5.40 -12.92
N ALA A 324 2.59 -5.05 -13.83
CA ALA A 324 2.79 -3.65 -14.19
C ALA A 324 1.61 -3.18 -15.07
N ALA A 325 0.84 -2.22 -14.58
CA ALA A 325 -0.01 -1.39 -15.43
C ALA A 325 0.72 -0.09 -15.73
N SER A 326 0.61 0.39 -16.97
CA SER A 326 1.29 1.62 -17.39
C SER A 326 0.66 2.90 -16.82
N ASP A 327 -0.61 2.82 -16.41
CA ASP A 327 -1.29 3.88 -15.67
C ASP A 327 -2.21 3.28 -14.61
N VAL A 328 -2.40 4.03 -13.53
CA VAL A 328 -3.36 3.75 -12.46
C VAL A 328 -4.44 4.82 -12.49
N VAL A 329 -5.71 4.41 -12.57
CA VAL A 329 -6.87 5.28 -12.50
C VAL A 329 -7.62 5.00 -11.21
N ALA A 330 -7.70 5.98 -10.33
CA ALA A 330 -8.40 5.88 -9.06
C ALA A 330 -9.76 6.59 -9.10
N PHE A 331 -10.73 5.98 -8.42
CA PHE A 331 -12.07 6.50 -8.21
C PHE A 331 -12.35 6.74 -6.73
N GLY A 332 -13.18 7.73 -6.43
CA GLY A 332 -13.61 8.04 -5.08
C GLY A 332 -12.74 9.05 -4.35
N ILE A 333 -13.16 9.41 -3.12
CA ILE A 333 -12.43 10.38 -2.30
C ILE A 333 -11.02 9.89 -2.01
N THR A 334 -10.06 10.81 -1.98
CA THR A 334 -8.63 10.53 -1.77
C THR A 334 -7.95 9.58 -2.76
N GLY A 335 -8.68 9.05 -3.75
CA GLY A 335 -8.13 8.23 -4.81
C GLY A 335 -6.97 8.93 -5.50
N ILE A 336 -5.89 8.18 -5.77
CA ILE A 336 -4.68 8.69 -6.42
C ILE A 336 -4.51 7.99 -7.76
N SER A 337 -4.47 8.78 -8.83
CA SER A 337 -4.15 8.30 -10.18
C SER A 337 -2.71 8.64 -10.55
N ASP A 338 -2.07 7.75 -11.31
CA ASP A 338 -0.78 7.95 -11.99
C ASP A 338 -1.07 7.72 -13.47
N VAL A 339 -1.28 8.80 -14.22
CA VAL A 339 -1.71 8.72 -15.62
C VAL A 339 -0.82 9.64 -16.45
N ASP A 340 -0.12 9.07 -17.41
CA ASP A 340 0.67 9.83 -18.39
C ASP A 340 1.74 10.74 -17.75
N GLY A 341 2.40 10.23 -16.71
CA GLY A 341 3.39 10.98 -15.93
C GLY A 341 2.77 12.06 -15.03
N LEU A 342 1.45 12.08 -14.87
CA LEU A 342 0.74 12.98 -13.97
C LEU A 342 0.24 12.21 -12.73
N TYR A 343 0.71 12.62 -11.56
CA TYR A 343 0.06 12.24 -10.30
C TYR A 343 -1.10 13.18 -10.02
N VAL A 344 -2.24 12.64 -9.63
CA VAL A 344 -3.40 13.44 -9.17
C VAL A 344 -4.08 12.75 -8.01
N GLN A 345 -4.64 13.56 -7.11
CA GLN A 345 -5.40 13.09 -5.96
C GLN A 345 -6.78 13.74 -5.92
N ASN A 346 -7.81 12.92 -5.77
CA ASN A 346 -9.16 13.38 -5.48
C ASN A 346 -9.26 13.95 -4.07
N GLY A 347 -10.14 14.94 -3.88
CA GLY A 347 -10.35 15.57 -2.59
C GLY A 347 -10.79 14.61 -1.48
N HIS A 348 -10.55 15.02 -0.24
CA HIS A 348 -10.82 14.21 0.94
C HIS A 348 -12.23 14.41 1.52
N SER A 349 -12.93 15.46 1.10
CA SER A 349 -14.29 15.77 1.56
C SER A 349 -15.33 15.03 0.72
N LEU A 350 -16.15 14.22 1.38
CA LEU A 350 -17.22 13.46 0.74
C LEU A 350 -18.22 14.36 0.01
N ALA A 351 -18.65 15.46 0.65
CA ALA A 351 -19.61 16.38 0.07
C ALA A 351 -19.05 17.07 -1.19
N ARG A 352 -17.85 17.67 -1.09
CA ARG A 352 -17.21 18.35 -2.23
C ARG A 352 -16.94 17.41 -3.40
N TYR A 353 -16.56 16.16 -3.11
CA TYR A 353 -16.41 15.13 -4.12
C TYR A 353 -17.75 14.88 -4.83
N GLN A 354 -18.83 14.64 -4.09
CA GLN A 354 -20.14 14.38 -4.69
C GLN A 354 -20.65 15.57 -5.52
N ASP A 355 -20.48 16.80 -5.03
CA ASP A 355 -20.89 18.02 -5.72
C ASP A 355 -20.17 18.17 -7.07
N ALA A 356 -18.83 18.03 -7.08
CA ALA A 356 -18.04 18.12 -8.31
C ALA A 356 -18.46 17.08 -9.35
N ILE A 357 -18.71 15.83 -8.93
CA ILE A 357 -19.15 14.77 -9.85
C ILE A 357 -20.57 15.03 -10.37
N VAL A 358 -21.48 15.58 -9.56
CA VAL A 358 -22.83 15.94 -9.99
C VAL A 358 -22.81 17.05 -11.05
N GLU A 359 -21.86 17.97 -10.96
CA GLU A 359 -21.61 19.03 -11.94
C GLU A 359 -20.94 18.52 -13.24
N GLY A 360 -20.62 17.22 -13.32
CA GLY A 360 -19.96 16.62 -14.48
C GLY A 360 -18.45 16.85 -14.52
N GLU A 361 -17.85 17.25 -13.40
CA GLU A 361 -16.42 17.52 -13.30
C GLU A 361 -15.67 16.40 -12.55
N LEU A 362 -14.34 16.36 -12.72
CA LEU A 362 -13.48 15.49 -11.92
C LEU A 362 -13.26 16.08 -10.52
N ALA A 363 -13.16 15.24 -9.50
CA ALA A 363 -13.00 15.67 -8.10
C ALA A 363 -11.54 15.92 -7.67
N THR A 364 -10.66 16.21 -8.63
CA THR A 364 -9.21 16.39 -8.41
C THR A 364 -8.92 17.65 -7.59
N GLU A 365 -8.20 17.48 -6.49
CA GLU A 365 -7.82 18.55 -5.55
C GLU A 365 -6.38 19.02 -5.78
N ARG A 366 -5.46 18.11 -6.06
CA ARG A 366 -4.03 18.42 -6.24
C ARG A 366 -3.32 17.36 -7.09
N GLY A 367 -2.12 17.68 -7.55
CA GLY A 367 -1.30 16.74 -8.30
C GLY A 367 0.14 17.21 -8.55
N PHE A 368 0.84 16.49 -9.43
CA PHE A 368 2.21 16.78 -9.83
C PHE A 368 2.51 16.23 -11.22
N THR A 369 3.08 17.07 -12.09
CA THR A 369 3.51 16.67 -13.44
C THR A 369 4.97 16.25 -13.37
N CYS A 370 5.24 14.96 -13.62
CA CYS A 370 6.60 14.44 -13.57
C CYS A 370 7.44 14.94 -14.74
N SER A 371 8.64 15.42 -14.45
CA SER A 371 9.67 15.65 -15.46
C SER A 371 10.31 14.32 -15.92
N ALA A 372 11.12 14.38 -16.98
CA ALA A 372 11.89 13.22 -17.42
C ALA A 372 12.91 12.74 -16.36
N GLU A 373 13.42 13.66 -15.53
CA GLU A 373 14.28 13.31 -14.40
C GLU A 373 13.48 12.59 -13.31
N ASP A 374 12.26 13.05 -13.01
CA ASP A 374 11.40 12.42 -12.02
C ASP A 374 11.06 10.98 -12.38
N VAL A 375 10.74 10.74 -13.65
CA VAL A 375 10.46 9.41 -14.17
C VAL A 375 11.67 8.49 -13.99
N ARG A 376 12.89 9.00 -14.22
CA ARG A 376 14.14 8.24 -14.05
C ARG A 376 14.41 7.91 -12.58
N ARG A 377 14.31 8.90 -11.70
CA ARG A 377 14.49 8.73 -10.24
C ARG A 377 13.42 7.78 -9.66
N ARG A 378 12.17 7.88 -10.13
CA ARG A 378 11.08 6.94 -9.79
C ARG A 378 11.45 5.51 -10.15
N ALA A 379 12.01 5.28 -11.35
CA ALA A 379 12.42 3.94 -11.77
C ALA A 379 13.53 3.38 -10.86
N ILE A 380 14.53 4.20 -10.53
CA ILE A 380 15.63 3.82 -9.62
C ILE A 380 15.10 3.47 -8.23
N ILE A 381 14.31 4.38 -7.62
CA ILE A 381 13.72 4.17 -6.31
C ILE A 381 12.83 2.92 -6.30
N THR A 382 12.04 2.70 -7.34
CA THR A 382 11.19 1.50 -7.44
C THR A 382 12.04 0.22 -7.48
N GLN A 383 13.12 0.20 -8.24
CA GLN A 383 14.02 -0.96 -8.31
C GLN A 383 14.73 -1.24 -6.98
N ILE A 384 15.20 -0.20 -6.29
CA ILE A 384 15.78 -0.32 -4.94
C ILE A 384 14.77 -0.90 -3.95
N MET A 385 13.55 -0.34 -3.94
CA MET A 385 12.50 -0.72 -2.99
C MET A 385 11.91 -2.12 -3.26
N CYS A 386 11.85 -2.57 -4.52
CA CYS A 386 11.25 -3.85 -4.89
C CYS A 386 12.27 -4.98 -5.06
N ASN A 387 13.42 -4.70 -5.67
CA ASN A 387 14.33 -5.74 -6.15
C ASN A 387 15.71 -5.68 -5.47
N PHE A 388 15.93 -4.71 -4.58
CA PHE A 388 17.18 -4.53 -3.84
C PHE A 388 18.41 -4.41 -4.75
N HIS A 389 18.19 -4.04 -6.01
CA HIS A 389 19.21 -3.96 -7.03
C HIS A 389 18.75 -3.02 -8.14
N VAL A 390 19.66 -2.22 -8.68
CA VAL A 390 19.41 -1.35 -9.82
C VAL A 390 20.69 -1.14 -10.61
N ASP A 391 20.58 -1.12 -11.94
CA ASP A 391 21.61 -0.60 -12.83
C ASP A 391 21.29 0.88 -13.13
N LEU A 392 22.17 1.78 -12.69
CA LEU A 392 22.06 3.22 -12.90
C LEU A 392 22.41 3.63 -14.35
N GLY A 393 22.97 2.69 -15.13
CA GLY A 393 23.37 2.85 -16.51
C GLY A 393 24.69 3.58 -16.70
N ALA A 394 25.21 3.56 -17.93
CA ALA A 394 26.54 4.09 -18.28
C ALA A 394 26.73 5.60 -18.04
N SER A 395 25.65 6.38 -17.86
CA SER A 395 25.71 7.81 -17.54
C SER A 395 25.60 8.13 -16.05
N ALA A 396 25.65 7.11 -15.17
CA ALA A 396 25.45 7.27 -13.73
C ALA A 396 26.40 8.31 -13.11
N GLU A 397 27.70 8.23 -13.42
CA GLU A 397 28.71 9.16 -12.89
C GLU A 397 28.43 10.62 -13.24
N ARG A 398 27.82 10.89 -14.40
CA ARG A 398 27.48 12.25 -14.83
C ARG A 398 26.16 12.72 -14.25
N LEU A 399 25.16 11.85 -14.16
CA LEU A 399 23.79 12.21 -13.81
C LEU A 399 23.51 12.15 -12.31
N PHE A 400 24.27 11.33 -11.59
CA PHE A 400 24.04 11.00 -10.19
C PHE A 400 25.33 11.12 -9.36
N ALA A 401 26.23 12.05 -9.72
CA ALA A 401 27.54 12.20 -9.07
C ALA A 401 27.44 12.40 -7.56
N SER A 402 26.52 13.28 -7.12
CA SER A 402 26.31 13.57 -5.69
C SER A 402 25.63 12.43 -4.96
N GLU A 403 24.72 11.71 -5.61
CA GLU A 403 24.12 10.49 -5.07
C GLU A 403 25.13 9.37 -4.90
N LEU A 404 26.03 9.17 -5.88
CA LEU A 404 27.11 8.19 -5.81
C LEU A 404 28.11 8.52 -4.69
N GLU A 405 28.41 9.80 -4.45
CA GLU A 405 29.23 10.21 -3.31
C GLU A 405 28.57 9.87 -1.97
N ARG A 406 27.28 10.20 -1.82
CA ARG A 406 26.50 9.85 -0.61
C ARG A 406 26.35 8.34 -0.41
N LEU A 407 26.31 7.55 -1.49
CA LEU A 407 26.28 6.09 -1.40
C LEU A 407 27.56 5.51 -0.77
N ARG A 408 28.71 6.17 -0.89
CA ARG A 408 29.96 5.70 -0.27
C ARG A 408 29.87 5.63 1.25
N GLU A 409 29.10 6.53 1.87
CA GLU A 409 28.84 6.46 3.31
C GLU A 409 28.02 5.21 3.65
N LEU A 410 26.98 4.91 2.88
CA LEU A 410 26.16 3.70 3.09
C LEU A 410 26.93 2.41 2.77
N GLU A 411 27.84 2.45 1.81
CA GLU A 411 28.73 1.33 1.47
C GLU A 411 29.75 1.07 2.59
N ALA A 412 30.34 2.12 3.18
CA ALA A 412 31.23 1.99 4.34
C ALA A 412 30.54 1.37 5.57
N GLU A 413 29.22 1.55 5.69
CA GLU A 413 28.36 0.94 6.71
C GLU A 413 27.86 -0.47 6.33
N GLY A 414 28.25 -0.98 5.15
CA GLY A 414 27.85 -2.29 4.66
C GLY A 414 26.37 -2.41 4.29
N LEU A 415 25.69 -1.30 3.99
CA LEU A 415 24.27 -1.29 3.60
C LEU A 415 24.07 -1.52 2.11
N VAL A 416 25.06 -1.15 1.30
CA VAL A 416 25.02 -1.29 -0.15
C VAL A 416 26.38 -1.75 -0.66
N GLU A 417 26.40 -2.33 -1.85
CA GLU A 417 27.60 -2.57 -2.64
C GLU A 417 27.43 -1.85 -3.98
N VAL A 418 28.41 -1.07 -4.39
CA VAL A 418 28.43 -0.37 -5.67
C VAL A 418 29.54 -0.93 -6.56
N ARG A 419 29.17 -1.46 -7.73
CA ARG A 419 30.12 -2.01 -8.71
C ARG A 419 29.86 -1.42 -10.09
N GLY A 420 30.65 -0.42 -10.47
CA GLY A 420 30.41 0.33 -11.70
C GLY A 420 29.07 1.08 -11.61
N SER A 421 28.14 0.79 -12.52
CA SER A 421 26.78 1.34 -12.49
C SER A 421 25.77 0.51 -11.69
N GLU A 422 26.16 -0.68 -11.23
CA GLU A 422 25.27 -1.55 -10.45
C GLU A 422 25.31 -1.19 -8.95
N LEU A 423 24.14 -0.97 -8.39
CA LEU A 423 23.91 -0.80 -6.95
C LEU A 423 23.14 -2.01 -6.43
N THR A 424 23.66 -2.69 -5.41
CA THR A 424 22.98 -3.79 -4.72
C THR A 424 22.80 -3.47 -3.24
N VAL A 425 21.60 -3.66 -2.71
CA VAL A 425 21.31 -3.48 -1.29
C VAL A 425 21.62 -4.77 -0.53
N THR A 426 22.51 -4.69 0.46
CA THR A 426 22.93 -5.84 1.27
C THR A 426 21.79 -6.32 2.18
N PRO A 427 21.85 -7.51 2.79
CA PRO A 427 20.87 -7.95 3.78
C PRO A 427 20.64 -6.92 4.90
N LEU A 428 21.69 -6.28 5.41
CA LEU A 428 21.58 -5.21 6.40
C LEU A 428 20.88 -3.96 5.81
N GLY A 429 21.25 -3.57 4.60
CA GLY A 429 20.63 -2.44 3.90
C GLY A 429 19.14 -2.60 3.64
N ARG A 430 18.63 -3.84 3.55
CA ARG A 430 17.19 -4.09 3.35
C ARG A 430 16.34 -3.60 4.51
N ILE A 431 16.88 -3.59 5.73
CA ILE A 431 16.22 -3.02 6.91
C ILE A 431 16.08 -1.50 6.77
N PHE A 432 17.07 -0.86 6.13
CA PHE A 432 17.14 0.58 5.90
C PHE A 432 16.91 0.94 4.43
N VAL A 433 16.13 0.15 3.68
CA VAL A 433 15.98 0.31 2.22
C VAL A 433 15.44 1.70 1.85
N ARG A 434 14.63 2.30 2.72
CA ARG A 434 14.12 3.67 2.55
C ARG A 434 15.25 4.71 2.61
N ASN A 435 16.27 4.52 3.43
CA ASN A 435 17.45 5.39 3.49
C ASN A 435 18.29 5.27 2.22
N VAL A 436 18.40 4.07 1.65
CA VAL A 436 19.09 3.87 0.36
C VAL A 436 18.31 4.56 -0.76
N ALA A 437 16.99 4.38 -0.80
CA ALA A 437 16.13 5.01 -1.80
C ALA A 437 16.14 6.55 -1.70
N SER A 438 16.21 7.11 -0.49
CA SER A 438 16.19 8.56 -0.27
C SER A 438 17.44 9.28 -0.76
N ILE A 439 18.52 8.55 -1.06
CA ILE A 439 19.67 9.13 -1.74
C ILE A 439 19.25 9.71 -3.10
N PHE A 440 18.36 9.03 -3.82
CA PHE A 440 17.91 9.42 -5.16
C PHE A 440 16.71 10.38 -5.17
N ASP A 441 16.25 10.84 -4.01
CA ASP A 441 15.13 11.78 -3.89
C ASP A 441 15.59 13.24 -4.01
N ALA A 442 15.22 13.89 -5.10
CA ALA A 442 15.58 15.29 -5.36
C ALA A 442 14.83 16.30 -4.48
N TYR A 443 13.75 15.88 -3.82
CA TYR A 443 12.84 16.73 -3.06
C TYR A 443 12.97 16.57 -1.55
N LEU A 444 13.88 15.71 -1.06
CA LEU A 444 14.00 15.39 0.36
C LEU A 444 14.30 16.62 1.24
N ALA A 445 15.01 17.63 0.72
CA ALA A 445 15.31 18.88 1.42
C ALA A 445 14.09 19.82 1.58
N SER A 446 12.96 19.53 0.93
CA SER A 446 11.73 20.31 1.12
C SER A 446 11.05 19.92 2.45
N GLU A 447 11.26 20.74 3.48
CA GLU A 447 10.80 20.56 4.87
C GLU A 447 9.31 20.16 4.99
N ARG A 448 8.99 18.87 5.10
CA ARG A 448 7.62 18.38 5.36
C ARG A 448 7.63 17.16 6.30
N PRO A 449 6.57 16.94 7.11
CA PRO A 449 6.60 15.93 8.16
C PRO A 449 6.50 14.51 7.60
N PHE A 450 7.55 13.71 7.78
CA PHE A 450 7.58 12.28 7.46
C PHE A 450 7.54 11.40 8.72
N SER A 451 7.11 10.14 8.58
CA SER A 451 7.32 9.12 9.62
C SER A 451 8.76 8.62 9.61
N ARG A 452 9.26 8.09 10.74
CA ARG A 452 10.63 7.57 10.84
C ARG A 452 10.89 6.32 9.97
N ALA A 453 12.16 6.08 9.66
CA ALA A 453 12.64 5.10 8.67
C ALA A 453 12.56 3.64 9.13
N VAL A 454 12.50 3.39 10.44
CA VAL A 454 12.37 2.05 11.01
C VAL A 454 11.18 2.02 11.97
#